data_AF-A0A538QQ08-F1
#
_entry.id   AF-A0A538QQ08-F1
#
_cell.length_a   1.000
_cell.length_b   1.000
_cell.length_c   1.000
_cell.angle_alpha   90.00
_cell.angle_beta   90.00
_cell.angle_gamma   90.00
#
_symmetry.space_group_name_H-M   'P 1'
#
loop_
_entity.id
_entity.type
_entity.pdbx_description
1 polymer ?
#
loop_
_entity_poly.entity_id
_entity_poly.type
_entity_poly.pdbx_seq_one_letter_code
_entity_poly.pdbx_strand_id
1 'polypeptide(L)'
;GGYSGLYDATPDHHPVLGAIAEYAGLYADFGWSGHGFKHSPFIGDILSDVVLHGKAKGFDLTPFRWTRFREHDLVPSARWTAEPHPKHRL
;
A
#
# COMPACT_ATOMS: atom_id res chain seq x y z
N GLY A 1 30.30 1.88 -11.80
CA GLY A 1 29.85 1.51 -10.45
C GLY A 1 28.35 1.30 -10.46
N GLY A 2 27.82 0.47 -9.57
CA GLY A 2 26.38 0.21 -9.44
C GLY A 2 25.94 0.26 -7.97
N TYR A 3 24.64 0.38 -7.73
CA TYR A 3 24.03 0.39 -6.40
C TYR A 3 22.95 -0.70 -6.30
N SER A 4 22.62 -1.11 -5.07
CA SER A 4 21.51 -2.00 -4.76
C SER A 4 20.66 -1.43 -3.62
N GLY A 5 19.40 -1.83 -3.55
CA GLY A 5 18.45 -1.41 -2.52
C GLY A 5 17.48 -2.52 -2.16
N LEU A 6 16.74 -2.36 -1.07
CA LEU A 6 15.78 -3.34 -0.57
C LEU A 6 14.36 -2.98 -0.97
N TYR A 7 13.56 -3.99 -1.30
CA TYR A 7 12.11 -3.87 -1.47
C TYR A 7 11.41 -4.62 -0.33
N ASP A 8 10.42 -3.96 0.25
CA ASP A 8 9.46 -4.53 1.18
C ASP A 8 8.20 -4.94 0.41
N ALA A 9 8.26 -6.09 -0.25
CA ALA A 9 7.16 -6.56 -1.08
C ALA A 9 6.04 -7.19 -0.23
N THR A 10 4.79 -6.74 -0.45
CA THR A 10 3.59 -7.38 0.08
C THR A 10 3.06 -8.44 -0.89
N PRO A 11 2.29 -9.44 -0.42
CA PRO A 11 1.70 -10.47 -1.28
C PRO A 11 0.85 -9.94 -2.44
N ASP A 12 0.24 -8.76 -2.29
CA ASP A 12 -0.61 -8.12 -3.28
C ASP A 12 0.03 -6.90 -3.96
N HIS A 13 1.30 -6.63 -3.66
CA HIS A 13 2.08 -5.50 -4.18
C HIS A 13 1.53 -4.09 -3.86
N HIS A 14 0.64 -3.98 -2.88
CA HIS A 14 0.07 -2.72 -2.38
C HIS A 14 0.58 -2.40 -0.97
N PRO A 15 0.67 -1.11 -0.59
CA PRO A 15 1.18 -0.73 0.72
C PRO A 15 0.24 -1.13 1.86
N VAL A 16 0.75 -1.08 3.08
CA VAL A 16 -0.01 -1.08 4.32
C VAL A 16 -0.01 0.33 4.87
N LEU A 17 -1.20 0.91 5.03
CA LEU A 17 -1.40 2.30 5.46
C LEU A 17 -2.40 2.38 6.61
N GLY A 18 -2.18 3.35 7.50
CA GLY A 18 -3.14 3.76 8.52
C GLY A 18 -2.86 3.22 9.91
N ALA A 19 -3.84 3.35 10.80
CA ALA A 19 -3.69 2.95 12.20
C ALA A 19 -3.66 1.42 12.39
N ILE A 20 -2.84 0.95 13.32
CA ILE A 20 -2.89 -0.43 13.81
C ILE A 20 -3.76 -0.44 15.05
N ALA A 21 -5.03 -0.80 14.90
CA ALA A 21 -6.06 -0.65 15.94
C ALA A 21 -5.72 -1.35 17.27
N GLU A 22 -4.95 -2.42 17.22
CA GLU A 22 -4.47 -3.17 18.40
C GLU A 22 -3.46 -2.40 19.25
N TYR A 23 -2.82 -1.37 18.68
CA TYR A 23 -1.76 -0.59 19.34
C TYR A 23 -2.05 0.92 19.19
N ALA A 24 -2.62 1.51 20.24
CA ALA A 24 -2.94 2.93 20.27
C ALA A 24 -1.70 3.80 19.95
N GLY A 25 -1.85 4.71 18.99
CA GLY A 25 -0.77 5.61 18.55
C GLY A 25 0.22 4.99 17.56
N LEU A 26 0.06 3.73 17.16
CA LEU A 26 0.86 3.10 16.11
C LEU A 26 0.19 3.24 14.74
N TYR A 27 0.95 3.79 13.78
CA TYR A 27 0.53 3.97 12.40
C TYR A 27 1.53 3.30 11.46
N ALA A 28 1.02 2.75 10.37
CA ALA A 28 1.81 2.04 9.37
C ALA A 28 1.95 2.83 8.07
N ASP A 29 3.16 2.79 7.53
CA ASP A 29 3.51 3.15 6.16
C ASP A 29 4.66 2.23 5.70
N PHE A 30 4.32 1.12 5.06
CA PHE A 30 5.30 0.17 4.53
C PHE A 30 4.69 -0.68 3.41
N GLY A 31 5.47 -1.55 2.79
CA GLY A 31 4.97 -2.52 1.83
C GLY A 31 4.88 -1.99 0.40
N TRP A 32 5.64 -0.94 0.08
CA TRP A 32 5.50 -0.20 -1.18
C TRP A 32 5.98 -0.96 -2.41
N SER A 33 6.56 -2.16 -2.25
CA SER A 33 6.81 -3.08 -3.36
C SER A 33 7.55 -2.45 -4.54
N GLY A 34 8.48 -1.52 -4.25
CA GLY A 34 9.33 -0.85 -5.23
C GLY A 34 8.78 0.40 -5.90
N HIS A 35 7.56 0.84 -5.58
CA HIS A 35 6.91 1.97 -6.27
C HIS A 35 6.56 3.17 -5.39
N GLY A 36 6.94 3.16 -4.11
CA GLY A 36 6.57 4.19 -3.13
C GLY A 36 7.15 5.59 -3.36
N PHE A 37 8.27 5.73 -4.08
CA PHE A 37 8.93 7.04 -4.26
C PHE A 37 7.99 8.09 -4.90
N LYS A 38 7.18 7.69 -5.88
CA LYS A 38 6.24 8.61 -6.55
C LYS A 38 5.07 9.03 -5.67
N HIS A 39 4.78 8.25 -4.62
CA HIS A 39 3.65 8.43 -3.73
C HIS A 39 4.02 9.19 -2.45
N SER A 40 5.31 9.27 -2.12
CA SER A 40 5.78 9.77 -0.81
C SER A 40 5.27 11.17 -0.42
N PRO A 41 5.17 12.18 -1.31
CA PRO A 41 4.69 13.50 -0.88
C PRO A 41 3.22 13.44 -0.45
N PHE A 42 2.42 12.72 -1.22
CA PHE A 42 0.98 12.65 -1.01
C PHE A 42 0.57 11.73 0.15
N ILE A 43 1.34 10.66 0.36
CA ILE A 43 1.11 9.74 1.47
C ILE A 43 1.46 10.37 2.82
N GLY A 44 2.47 11.26 2.85
CA GLY A 44 2.76 12.06 4.03
C GLY A 44 1.54 12.88 4.48
N ASP A 45 0.90 13.57 3.55
CA ASP A 45 -0.32 14.35 3.82
C ASP A 45 -1.46 13.45 4.32
N ILE A 46 -1.74 12.35 3.61
CA ILE A 46 -2.78 11.38 3.98
C ILE A 46 -2.57 10.82 5.39
N LEU A 47 -1.35 10.40 5.71
CA LEU A 47 -1.08 9.82 7.03
C LEU A 47 -1.07 10.89 8.12
N SER A 48 -0.67 12.13 7.82
CA SER A 48 -0.81 13.23 8.78
C SER A 48 -2.27 13.44 9.19
N ASP A 49 -3.22 13.38 8.24
CA ASP A 49 -4.65 13.47 8.52
C ASP A 49 -5.12 12.30 9.41
N VAL A 50 -4.67 11.08 9.11
CA VAL A 50 -5.00 9.89 9.92
C VAL A 50 -4.49 10.06 11.35
N VAL A 51 -3.26 10.56 11.52
CA VAL A 51 -2.66 10.77 12.85
C VAL A 51 -3.37 11.87 13.63
N LEU A 52 -3.71 12.99 12.99
CA LEU A 52 -4.29 14.17 13.65
C LEU A 52 -5.82 14.07 13.84
N HIS A 53 -6.51 13.35 12.95
CA HIS A 53 -7.97 13.37 12.85
C HIS A 53 -8.61 11.98 12.86
N GLY A 54 -7.81 10.92 12.93
CA GLY A 54 -8.28 9.53 12.96
C GLY A 54 -8.74 9.00 11.60
N LYS A 55 -8.68 9.80 10.52
CA LYS A 55 -9.08 9.42 9.17
C LYS A 55 -8.40 10.30 8.12
N ALA A 56 -8.17 9.74 6.94
CA ALA A 56 -7.69 10.49 5.80
C ALA A 56 -8.79 11.40 5.21
N LYS A 57 -8.42 12.58 4.71
CA LYS A 57 -9.36 13.48 4.05
C LYS A 57 -9.56 13.10 2.58
N GLY A 58 -10.72 12.58 2.24
CA GLY A 58 -11.10 12.30 0.85
C GLY A 58 -10.47 11.03 0.25
N PHE A 59 -9.82 10.21 1.09
CA PHE A 59 -9.26 8.92 0.67
C PHE A 59 -9.77 7.81 1.58
N ASP A 60 -10.21 6.74 0.95
CA ASP A 60 -10.50 5.49 1.65
C ASP A 60 -9.22 4.66 1.76
N LEU A 61 -8.76 4.46 3.00
CA LEU A 61 -7.60 3.62 3.30
C LEU A 61 -7.97 2.18 3.66
N THR A 62 -9.26 1.84 3.72
CA THR A 62 -9.72 0.48 4.05
C THR A 62 -9.05 -0.59 3.18
N PRO A 63 -8.86 -0.44 1.85
CA PRO A 63 -8.15 -1.43 1.05
C PRO A 63 -6.68 -1.65 1.46
N PHE A 64 -6.05 -0.65 2.09
CA PHE A 64 -4.65 -0.68 2.51
C PHE A 64 -4.45 -1.04 3.98
N ARG A 65 -5.53 -1.34 4.71
CA ARG A 65 -5.45 -1.78 6.11
C ARG A 65 -4.59 -3.04 6.25
N TRP A 66 -3.91 -3.17 7.37
CA TRP A 66 -3.04 -4.31 7.63
C TRP A 66 -3.81 -5.64 7.76
N THR A 67 -5.06 -5.59 8.24
CA THR A 67 -5.88 -6.79 8.48
C THR A 67 -6.34 -7.49 7.21
N ARG A 68 -6.23 -6.84 6.04
CA ARG A 68 -6.62 -7.42 4.74
C ARG A 68 -5.95 -8.77 4.46
N PHE A 69 -4.73 -8.97 4.94
CA PHE A 69 -4.02 -10.24 4.80
C PHE A 69 -4.61 -11.35 5.67
N ARG A 70 -5.09 -11.02 6.87
CA ARG A 70 -5.78 -11.96 7.78
C ARG A 70 -7.18 -12.31 7.28
N GLU A 71 -7.83 -11.34 6.65
CA GLU A 71 -9.19 -11.45 6.12
C GLU A 71 -9.23 -12.10 4.72
N HIS A 72 -8.07 -12.41 4.13
CA HIS A 72 -7.94 -12.88 2.74
C HIS A 72 -8.56 -11.92 1.70
N ASP A 73 -8.59 -10.63 2.02
CA ASP A 73 -9.15 -9.54 1.19
C ASP A 73 -8.03 -8.77 0.50
N LEU A 74 -7.26 -9.46 -0.34
CA LEU A 74 -6.11 -8.86 -1.03
C LEU A 74 -6.57 -7.85 -2.09
N VAL A 75 -5.82 -6.75 -2.25
CA VAL A 75 -6.10 -5.77 -3.30
C VAL A 75 -5.76 -6.39 -4.66
N PRO A 76 -6.72 -6.55 -5.58
CA PRO A 76 -6.47 -7.19 -6.86
C PRO A 76 -5.46 -6.38 -7.68
N SER A 77 -4.41 -7.04 -8.17
CA SER A 77 -3.50 -6.38 -9.12
C SER A 77 -4.17 -6.28 -10.49
N ALA A 78 -4.02 -5.13 -11.16
CA ALA A 78 -4.50 -4.93 -12.53
C ALA A 78 -3.89 -5.94 -13.53
N ARG A 79 -2.75 -6.56 -13.21
CA ARG A 79 -2.14 -7.62 -14.04
C ARG A 79 -2.94 -8.92 -14.06
N TRP A 80 -3.79 -9.16 -13.06
CA TRP A 80 -4.56 -10.40 -12.92
C TRP A 80 -6.01 -10.27 -13.39
N THR A 81 -6.51 -9.04 -13.53
CA THR A 81 -7.89 -8.77 -13.98
C THR A 81 -7.97 -8.27 -15.41
N ALA A 82 -6.86 -7.83 -16.01
CA ALA A 82 -6.80 -7.41 -17.41
C ALA A 82 -6.50 -8.59 -18.34
N GLU A 83 -7.19 -8.62 -19.49
CA GLU A 83 -6.83 -9.49 -20.61
C GLU A 83 -5.33 -9.37 -20.93
N PRO A 84 -4.60 -10.48 -21.14
CA PRO A 84 -3.17 -10.43 -21.43
C PRO A 84 -2.90 -9.58 -22.67
N HIS A 85 -2.04 -8.55 -22.51
CA HIS A 85 -1.61 -7.71 -23.62
C HIS A 85 -0.98 -8.59 -24.72
N PRO A 86 -1.31 -8.40 -26.02
CA PRO A 86 -0.96 -9.32 -27.11
C PRO A 86 0.52 -9.74 -27.16
N LYS A 87 1.44 -8.84 -26.80
CA LYS A 87 2.89 -9.07 -26.71
C LYS A 87 3.36 -10.14 -25.69
N HIS A 88 2.46 -10.67 -24.85
CA HIS A 88 2.76 -11.73 -23.88
C HIS A 88 2.14 -13.09 -24.25
N ARG A 89 1.54 -13.23 -25.44
CA ARG A 89 1.20 -14.53 -26.02
C ARG A 89 2.42 -15.05 -26.78
N LEU A 90 3.11 -16.02 -26.20
CA LEU A 90 3.95 -16.95 -26.95
C LEU A 90 3.06 -17.96 -27.66
#